data_AF-A0A0F7HP35-F1
#
_entry.id   AF-A0A0F7HP35-F1
#
_cell.length_a   1.000
_cell.length_b   1.000
_cell.length_c   1.000
_cell.angle_alpha   90.00
_cell.angle_beta   90.00
_cell.angle_gamma   90.00
#
_symmetry.space_group_name_H-M   'P 1'
#
loop_
_entity.id
_entity.type
_entity.pdbx_description
1 polymer ?
#
loop_
_entity_poly.entity_id
_entity_poly.type
_entity_poly.pdbx_seq_one_letter_code
_entity_poly.pdbx_strand_id
1 'polypeptide(L)'
;MEGRSLGKISFVIMAMLFLSLVATDTEQASANSALDSMVEIRSSDGNYDSAEAQAMIDRLSRVDDRILQHTNRAGVNIILMDMPLTDLPEFEYLSGQVPRGWENTKQTWDEVPGAGGHTVAARIGHSDPGSGHSTINLELHEYGHAVNSYAAGFTVSQSGEFRQIMNSEKSALFGDHQVPEYFDEPGEYFAEVFAMYYLGGEARSKLADRAPQTYDFISHFHNRLVTVGEVTGNTARMSWDEMEGAAKYEIYRNDKKIDETTKTSFKDEGLKTSTSYNYYIRPVDSSGEPLLTSYFRTTTTKAENDAPEVDTGELESVIAEAEAVSEADRIPSLQSALKNAKAVVEDDETTQQQADEVEAALASALEENEDELKAAEEESSEEGSSEESTEEKTNEASTEEETTEEPAAEETGESTEEESPEEEMTEESAEESEAESETASAQAEASNDNLLMIVLSALLVILAVVSAIVLWRKRK
;
A
#
# COMPACT_ATOMS: atom_id res chain seq x y z
N MET A 1 -43.83 -36.46 5.08
CA MET A 1 -42.44 -36.56 4.61
C MET A 1 -42.45 -36.31 3.11
N GLU A 2 -41.58 -35.53 2.50
CA GLU A 2 -40.61 -34.56 3.04
C GLU A 2 -40.32 -33.54 1.93
N GLY A 3 -40.18 -32.26 2.25
CA GLY A 3 -39.94 -31.21 1.27
C GLY A 3 -38.91 -30.22 1.80
N ARG A 4 -37.66 -30.32 1.34
CA ARG A 4 -36.59 -29.37 1.70
C ARG A 4 -35.46 -29.32 0.66
N SER A 5 -34.91 -28.11 0.52
CA SER A 5 -33.53 -27.82 0.11
C SER A 5 -33.00 -28.36 -1.23
N LEU A 6 -33.41 -27.73 -2.34
CA LEU A 6 -32.59 -27.64 -3.56
C LEU A 6 -32.24 -26.19 -3.95
N GLY A 7 -33.17 -25.24 -3.74
CA GLY A 7 -32.96 -23.83 -4.10
C GLY A 7 -31.86 -23.08 -3.32
N LYS A 8 -31.37 -23.60 -2.19
CA LYS A 8 -30.31 -22.92 -1.40
C LYS A 8 -28.90 -23.16 -1.95
N ILE A 9 -28.62 -24.36 -2.48
CA ILE A 9 -27.26 -24.74 -2.91
C ILE A 9 -26.83 -23.94 -4.15
N SER A 10 -27.73 -23.77 -5.11
CA SER A 10 -27.45 -22.97 -6.32
C SER A 10 -27.26 -21.48 -6.04
N PHE A 11 -27.81 -20.96 -4.94
CA PHE A 11 -27.65 -19.55 -4.56
C PHE A 11 -26.32 -19.31 -3.85
N VAL A 12 -25.87 -20.24 -3.00
CA VAL A 12 -24.54 -20.17 -2.34
C VAL A 12 -23.42 -20.22 -3.38
N ILE A 13 -23.49 -21.13 -4.37
CA ILE A 13 -22.45 -21.23 -5.42
C ILE A 13 -22.41 -19.95 -6.27
N MET A 14 -23.56 -19.40 -6.64
CA MET A 14 -23.62 -18.16 -7.45
C MET A 14 -23.21 -16.92 -6.64
N ALA A 15 -23.47 -16.90 -5.33
CA ALA A 15 -22.98 -15.85 -4.43
C ALA A 15 -21.45 -15.95 -4.22
N MET A 16 -20.89 -17.16 -4.09
CA MET A 16 -19.43 -17.34 -4.02
C MET A 16 -18.73 -16.90 -5.30
N LEU A 17 -19.29 -17.22 -6.48
CA LEU A 17 -18.78 -16.74 -7.78
C LEU A 17 -18.89 -15.21 -7.94
N PHE A 18 -19.91 -14.57 -7.37
CA PHE A 18 -19.99 -13.10 -7.32
C PHE A 18 -19.00 -12.50 -6.33
N LEU A 19 -18.80 -13.13 -5.17
CA LEU A 19 -17.86 -12.65 -4.16
C LEU A 19 -16.41 -12.78 -4.63
N SER A 20 -16.07 -13.84 -5.38
CA SER A 20 -14.75 -13.98 -6.01
C SER A 20 -14.53 -12.95 -7.12
N LEU A 21 -15.54 -12.67 -7.97
CA LEU A 21 -15.41 -11.63 -8.99
C LEU A 21 -15.18 -10.24 -8.38
N VAL A 22 -15.97 -9.87 -7.35
CA VAL A 22 -15.83 -8.58 -6.68
C VAL A 22 -14.49 -8.48 -5.92
N ALA A 23 -13.97 -9.59 -5.37
CA ALA A 23 -12.63 -9.62 -4.79
C ALA A 23 -11.56 -9.33 -5.85
N THR A 24 -11.57 -10.07 -6.98
CA THR A 24 -10.59 -9.85 -8.07
C THR A 24 -10.69 -8.46 -8.69
N ASP A 25 -11.89 -7.92 -8.86
CA ASP A 25 -12.11 -6.55 -9.34
C ASP A 25 -11.54 -5.50 -8.36
N THR A 26 -11.52 -5.80 -7.06
CA THR A 26 -11.01 -4.88 -6.02
C THR A 26 -9.49 -4.95 -5.88
N GLU A 27 -8.91 -6.15 -5.90
CA GLU A 27 -7.46 -6.36 -5.83
C GLU A 27 -6.77 -5.77 -7.07
N GLN A 28 -7.22 -6.14 -8.27
CA GLN A 28 -6.66 -5.65 -9.53
C GLN A 28 -6.82 -4.12 -9.71
N ALA A 29 -7.92 -3.53 -9.24
CA ALA A 29 -8.08 -2.08 -9.22
C ALA A 29 -7.09 -1.40 -8.24
N SER A 30 -6.80 -2.04 -7.10
CA SER A 30 -5.82 -1.52 -6.13
C SER A 30 -4.38 -1.59 -6.66
N ALA A 31 -4.04 -2.61 -7.43
CA ALA A 31 -2.72 -2.82 -8.00
C ALA A 31 -2.38 -1.80 -9.10
N ASN A 32 -3.32 -1.58 -10.03
CA ASN A 32 -3.20 -0.50 -11.02
C ASN A 32 -3.01 0.84 -10.29
N SER A 33 -3.85 1.16 -9.29
CA SER A 33 -3.70 2.40 -8.53
C SER A 33 -2.35 2.55 -7.82
N ALA A 34 -1.67 1.43 -7.50
CA ALA A 34 -0.34 1.46 -6.90
C ALA A 34 0.76 1.73 -7.94
N LEU A 35 0.67 1.17 -9.14
CA LEU A 35 1.60 1.48 -10.24
C LEU A 35 1.34 2.88 -10.81
N ASP A 36 0.09 3.27 -10.99
CA ASP A 36 -0.35 4.60 -11.42
C ASP A 36 0.14 5.72 -10.47
N SER A 37 0.38 5.39 -9.19
CA SER A 37 0.97 6.30 -8.20
C SER A 37 2.51 6.37 -8.23
N MET A 38 3.16 5.38 -8.85
CA MET A 38 4.63 5.31 -8.96
C MET A 38 5.15 5.75 -10.34
N VAL A 39 4.35 5.71 -11.40
CA VAL A 39 4.84 6.00 -12.77
C VAL A 39 4.65 7.47 -13.14
N GLU A 40 5.75 8.11 -13.51
CA GLU A 40 5.80 9.44 -14.10
C GLU A 40 6.35 9.36 -15.53
N ILE A 41 5.67 9.97 -16.51
CA ILE A 41 6.23 10.12 -17.87
C ILE A 41 6.82 11.53 -18.00
N ARG A 42 8.12 11.62 -18.27
CA ARG A 42 8.83 12.87 -18.54
C ARG A 42 9.26 12.95 -20.00
N SER A 43 9.14 14.14 -20.58
CA SER A 43 9.41 14.38 -21.99
C SER A 43 10.00 15.78 -22.18
N SER A 44 11.06 15.86 -22.98
CA SER A 44 11.85 17.07 -23.20
C SER A 44 11.09 18.15 -24.00
N ASP A 45 10.18 17.77 -24.91
CA ASP A 45 9.33 18.68 -25.69
C ASP A 45 7.83 18.33 -25.67
N GLY A 46 7.45 17.21 -25.03
CA GLY A 46 6.10 16.67 -24.99
C GLY A 46 5.77 15.63 -26.07
N ASN A 47 6.72 15.26 -26.93
CA ASN A 47 6.52 14.40 -28.11
C ASN A 47 7.27 13.05 -28.00
N TYR A 48 6.97 12.29 -26.94
CA TYR A 48 7.44 10.91 -26.75
C TYR A 48 6.57 9.88 -27.51
N ASP A 49 7.07 8.64 -27.68
CA ASP A 49 6.25 7.54 -28.18
C ASP A 49 5.29 7.03 -27.09
N SER A 50 4.09 7.59 -27.08
CA SER A 50 3.01 7.21 -26.15
C SER A 50 2.51 5.77 -26.31
N ALA A 51 2.73 5.11 -27.44
CA ALA A 51 2.37 3.70 -27.60
C ALA A 51 3.38 2.79 -26.92
N GLU A 52 4.69 3.09 -27.05
CA GLU A 52 5.73 2.32 -26.34
C GLU A 52 5.77 2.65 -24.85
N ALA A 53 5.55 3.90 -24.44
CA ALA A 53 5.42 4.25 -23.03
C ALA A 53 4.27 3.48 -22.34
N GLN A 54 3.13 3.31 -23.02
CA GLN A 54 2.06 2.43 -22.53
C GLN A 54 2.49 0.96 -22.55
N ALA A 55 3.26 0.50 -23.55
CA ALA A 55 3.76 -0.88 -23.58
C ALA A 55 4.74 -1.20 -22.43
N MET A 56 5.54 -0.23 -21.97
CA MET A 56 6.36 -0.32 -20.75
C MET A 56 5.48 -0.47 -19.50
N ILE A 57 4.44 0.36 -19.37
CA ILE A 57 3.47 0.28 -18.26
C ILE A 57 2.72 -1.07 -18.29
N ASP A 58 2.35 -1.57 -19.48
CA ASP A 58 1.71 -2.88 -19.71
C ASP A 58 2.67 -4.08 -19.47
N ARG A 59 3.97 -3.83 -19.28
CA ARG A 59 4.97 -4.81 -18.83
C ARG A 59 5.19 -4.72 -17.31
N LEU A 60 5.29 -3.52 -16.76
CA LEU A 60 5.38 -3.27 -15.31
C LEU A 60 4.11 -3.73 -14.55
N SER A 61 2.91 -3.54 -15.11
CA SER A 61 1.62 -3.96 -14.50
C SER A 61 1.42 -5.48 -14.41
N ARG A 62 2.39 -6.27 -14.88
CA ARG A 62 2.42 -7.73 -14.70
C ARG A 62 3.11 -8.14 -13.39
N VAL A 63 3.82 -7.21 -12.74
CA VAL A 63 4.38 -7.42 -11.42
C VAL A 63 3.24 -7.59 -10.43
N ASP A 64 3.42 -8.51 -9.48
CA ASP A 64 2.41 -8.86 -8.49
C ASP A 64 1.92 -7.63 -7.68
N ASP A 65 0.60 -7.54 -7.54
CA ASP A 65 -0.17 -6.52 -6.84
C ASP A 65 0.44 -6.12 -5.49
N ARG A 66 0.90 -7.09 -4.69
CA ARG A 66 1.49 -6.84 -3.38
C ARG A 66 2.89 -6.29 -3.50
N ILE A 67 3.68 -6.71 -4.47
CA ILE A 67 5.02 -6.14 -4.72
C ILE A 67 4.87 -4.65 -5.09
N LEU A 68 3.97 -4.34 -6.04
CA LEU A 68 3.64 -2.97 -6.45
C LEU A 68 3.20 -2.11 -5.24
N GLN A 69 2.33 -2.63 -4.38
CA GLN A 69 1.91 -1.94 -3.17
C GLN A 69 3.04 -1.77 -2.12
N HIS A 70 4.00 -2.69 -2.02
CA HIS A 70 5.12 -2.57 -1.07
C HIS A 70 6.20 -1.60 -1.55
N THR A 71 6.48 -1.52 -2.85
CA THR A 71 7.38 -0.48 -3.39
C THR A 71 6.74 0.91 -3.33
N ASN A 72 5.45 1.04 -3.64
CA ASN A 72 4.73 2.32 -3.53
C ASN A 72 4.72 2.82 -2.07
N ARG A 73 4.38 1.96 -1.10
CA ARG A 73 4.49 2.29 0.34
C ARG A 73 5.90 2.61 0.81
N ALA A 74 6.92 2.17 0.08
CA ALA A 74 8.32 2.50 0.35
C ALA A 74 8.80 3.79 -0.34
N GLY A 75 7.97 4.45 -1.17
CA GLY A 75 8.29 5.71 -1.85
C GLY A 75 8.95 5.58 -3.22
N VAL A 76 8.97 4.38 -3.82
CA VAL A 76 9.61 4.16 -5.13
C VAL A 76 8.91 4.96 -6.24
N ASN A 77 9.67 5.72 -7.02
CA ASN A 77 9.21 6.43 -8.22
C ASN A 77 9.78 5.77 -9.48
N ILE A 78 9.05 5.79 -10.60
CA ILE A 78 9.41 5.17 -11.89
C ILE A 78 9.24 6.22 -12.99
N ILE A 79 10.35 6.76 -13.47
CA ILE A 79 10.39 7.77 -14.54
C ILE A 79 10.56 7.05 -15.89
N LEU A 80 9.55 7.18 -16.77
CA LEU A 80 9.66 6.82 -18.18
C LEU A 80 10.01 8.08 -18.97
N MET A 81 11.13 8.08 -19.70
CA MET A 81 11.74 9.31 -20.28
C MET A 81 12.04 9.21 -21.77
N ASP A 82 11.97 10.33 -22.51
CA ASP A 82 12.42 10.41 -23.93
C ASP A 82 13.84 11.00 -24.12
N MET A 83 14.52 11.30 -23.03
CA MET A 83 15.76 12.07 -22.97
C MET A 83 16.96 11.27 -22.40
N PRO A 84 18.21 11.78 -22.47
CA PRO A 84 19.33 11.26 -21.71
C PRO A 84 19.00 11.05 -20.24
N LEU A 85 19.60 10.05 -19.60
CA LEU A 85 19.38 9.78 -18.16
C LEU A 85 19.83 10.99 -17.34
N THR A 86 20.97 11.57 -17.72
CA THR A 86 21.64 12.70 -17.06
C THR A 86 20.98 14.06 -17.32
N ASP A 87 19.99 14.15 -18.22
CA ASP A 87 19.14 15.34 -18.36
C ASP A 87 18.03 15.38 -17.27
N LEU A 88 17.85 14.30 -16.49
CA LEU A 88 16.97 14.30 -15.30
C LEU A 88 17.68 14.92 -14.10
N PRO A 89 17.06 15.86 -13.34
CA PRO A 89 17.66 16.46 -12.14
C PRO A 89 18.09 15.45 -11.06
N GLU A 90 17.42 14.29 -10.98
CA GLU A 90 17.78 13.20 -10.06
C GLU A 90 19.08 12.48 -10.43
N PHE A 91 19.57 12.62 -11.67
CA PHE A 91 20.72 11.91 -12.22
C PHE A 91 21.76 12.82 -12.89
N GLU A 92 21.55 14.15 -12.93
CA GLU A 92 22.47 15.16 -13.48
C GLU A 92 23.92 15.00 -12.96
N TYR A 93 24.06 14.60 -11.69
CA TYR A 93 25.36 14.35 -11.06
C TYR A 93 26.22 13.27 -11.75
N LEU A 94 25.61 12.39 -12.54
CA LEU A 94 26.30 11.34 -13.30
C LEU A 94 26.83 11.80 -14.67
N SER A 95 26.51 13.02 -15.13
CA SER A 95 26.90 13.47 -16.47
C SER A 95 28.41 13.47 -16.70
N GLY A 96 28.85 12.89 -17.81
CA GLY A 96 30.25 12.69 -18.14
C GLY A 96 30.99 11.63 -17.30
N GLN A 97 30.34 11.00 -16.30
CA GLN A 97 30.93 9.91 -15.54
C GLN A 97 30.79 8.58 -16.30
N VAL A 98 31.78 7.69 -16.13
CA VAL A 98 31.78 6.36 -16.76
C VAL A 98 31.14 5.34 -15.80
N PRO A 99 30.20 4.49 -16.25
CA PRO A 99 29.66 3.41 -15.43
C PRO A 99 30.72 2.38 -15.00
N ARG A 100 30.52 1.73 -13.86
CA ARG A 100 31.41 0.67 -13.36
C ARG A 100 31.40 -0.51 -14.34
N GLY A 101 32.59 -0.97 -14.75
CA GLY A 101 32.78 -2.01 -15.76
C GLY A 101 32.75 -1.51 -17.21
N TRP A 102 32.52 -0.20 -17.44
CA TRP A 102 32.49 0.43 -18.75
C TRP A 102 33.76 1.23 -19.05
N GLU A 103 34.80 1.15 -18.21
CA GLU A 103 35.99 2.02 -18.22
C GLU A 103 36.76 2.02 -19.56
N ASN A 104 36.62 0.95 -20.34
CA ASN A 104 37.29 0.76 -21.64
C ASN A 104 36.39 1.04 -22.86
N THR A 105 35.09 1.31 -22.66
CA THR A 105 34.09 1.52 -23.74
C THR A 105 34.15 2.92 -24.35
N LYS A 106 34.69 3.90 -23.61
CA LYS A 106 34.60 5.36 -23.86
C LYS A 106 33.19 5.95 -23.72
N GLN A 107 32.23 5.17 -23.22
CA GLN A 107 30.85 5.56 -23.00
C GLN A 107 30.61 6.10 -21.59
N THR A 108 29.55 6.91 -21.41
CA THR A 108 29.19 7.55 -20.13
C THR A 108 27.75 7.30 -19.72
N TRP A 109 27.38 7.65 -18.49
CA TRP A 109 25.99 7.60 -17.99
C TRP A 109 24.99 8.41 -18.82
N ASP A 110 25.45 9.36 -19.63
CA ASP A 110 24.60 10.12 -20.56
C ASP A 110 23.98 9.21 -21.64
N GLU A 111 24.68 8.13 -22.01
CA GLU A 111 24.27 7.20 -23.05
C GLU A 111 23.41 6.05 -22.49
N VAL A 112 23.64 5.66 -21.22
CA VAL A 112 22.93 4.59 -20.51
C VAL A 112 21.41 4.87 -20.48
N PRO A 113 20.56 3.89 -20.86
CA PRO A 113 19.12 4.14 -21.04
C PRO A 113 18.29 4.05 -19.76
N GLY A 114 18.84 3.61 -18.62
CA GLY A 114 18.08 3.49 -17.37
C GLY A 114 18.96 3.42 -16.13
N ALA A 115 18.32 3.46 -14.97
CA ALA A 115 18.97 3.28 -13.66
C ALA A 115 17.96 2.84 -12.60
N GLY A 116 18.28 1.77 -11.87
CA GLY A 116 17.51 1.27 -10.75
C GLY A 116 17.90 1.91 -9.41
N GLY A 117 16.92 2.06 -8.52
CA GLY A 117 17.12 2.73 -7.25
C GLY A 117 15.81 2.99 -6.52
N HIS A 118 15.78 4.04 -5.69
CA HIS A 118 14.55 4.55 -5.10
C HIS A 118 13.74 5.33 -6.14
N THR A 119 14.44 6.18 -6.92
CA THR A 119 14.00 6.59 -8.25
C THR A 119 14.52 5.54 -9.24
N VAL A 120 13.60 4.95 -9.99
CA VAL A 120 13.86 4.11 -11.17
C VAL A 120 13.72 5.02 -12.40
N ALA A 121 14.59 4.87 -13.39
CA ALA A 121 14.48 5.54 -14.69
C ALA A 121 14.64 4.54 -15.83
N ALA A 122 13.83 4.67 -16.89
CA ALA A 122 13.94 3.88 -18.11
C ALA A 122 13.55 4.69 -19.36
N ARG A 123 14.40 4.67 -20.39
CA ARG A 123 14.18 5.43 -21.64
C ARG A 123 13.16 4.73 -22.54
N ILE A 124 12.17 5.47 -23.00
CA ILE A 124 11.10 5.00 -23.88
C ILE A 124 11.70 4.54 -25.21
N GLY A 125 11.31 3.33 -25.65
CA GLY A 125 11.89 2.70 -26.84
C GLY A 125 13.22 1.96 -26.62
N HIS A 126 13.76 1.95 -25.41
CA HIS A 126 14.98 1.21 -25.05
C HIS A 126 14.70 -0.04 -24.22
N SER A 127 13.54 -0.68 -24.40
CA SER A 127 13.09 -1.79 -23.55
C SER A 127 13.65 -3.17 -23.92
N ASP A 128 14.13 -3.36 -25.16
CA ASP A 128 14.59 -4.66 -25.68
C ASP A 128 16.14 -4.77 -25.66
N PRO A 129 16.71 -5.96 -25.38
CA PRO A 129 18.16 -6.16 -25.27
C PRO A 129 18.95 -5.66 -26.47
N GLY A 130 20.07 -4.97 -26.21
CA GLY A 130 20.90 -4.33 -27.23
C GLY A 130 20.57 -2.85 -27.46
N SER A 131 19.51 -2.32 -26.83
CA SER A 131 19.13 -0.89 -26.91
C SER A 131 20.00 0.01 -26.02
N GLY A 132 21.32 -0.20 -25.99
CA GLY A 132 22.25 0.46 -25.06
C GLY A 132 22.38 -0.21 -23.69
N HIS A 133 21.79 -1.40 -23.51
CA HIS A 133 21.90 -2.25 -22.33
C HIS A 133 21.88 -3.74 -22.75
N SER A 134 22.23 -4.66 -21.84
CA SER A 134 22.25 -6.11 -22.14
C SER A 134 21.18 -6.94 -21.40
N THR A 135 20.40 -6.29 -20.54
CA THR A 135 19.38 -6.91 -19.67
C THR A 135 18.14 -7.33 -20.46
N ILE A 136 17.43 -8.38 -20.03
CA ILE A 136 16.35 -9.03 -20.80
C ILE A 136 15.15 -8.11 -21.10
N ASN A 137 14.90 -7.13 -20.23
CA ASN A 137 14.00 -6.00 -20.45
C ASN A 137 14.39 -4.87 -19.50
N LEU A 138 14.53 -3.64 -20.02
CA LEU A 138 15.05 -2.50 -19.25
C LEU A 138 14.19 -2.18 -18.01
N GLU A 139 12.94 -1.75 -18.20
CA GLU A 139 12.11 -1.23 -17.10
C GLU A 139 11.81 -2.27 -16.01
N LEU A 140 11.67 -3.56 -16.36
CA LEU A 140 11.54 -4.62 -15.37
C LEU A 140 12.85 -4.93 -14.63
N HIS A 141 14.01 -4.72 -15.26
CA HIS A 141 15.32 -4.88 -14.59
C HIS A 141 15.57 -3.72 -13.61
N GLU A 142 15.41 -2.47 -14.05
CA GLU A 142 15.63 -1.30 -13.21
C GLU A 142 14.65 -1.26 -12.02
N TYR A 143 13.37 -1.60 -12.25
CA TYR A 143 12.40 -1.79 -11.17
C TYR A 143 12.71 -3.03 -10.31
N GLY A 144 13.34 -4.06 -10.86
CA GLY A 144 13.87 -5.21 -10.12
C GLY A 144 14.89 -4.81 -9.04
N HIS A 145 15.76 -3.82 -9.29
CA HIS A 145 16.64 -3.26 -8.26
C HIS A 145 15.87 -2.53 -7.14
N ALA A 146 14.76 -1.86 -7.47
CA ALA A 146 13.89 -1.22 -6.48
C ALA A 146 13.15 -2.26 -5.62
N VAL A 147 12.61 -3.32 -6.23
CA VAL A 147 11.98 -4.44 -5.53
C VAL A 147 12.98 -5.16 -4.61
N ASN A 148 14.20 -5.41 -5.10
CA ASN A 148 15.31 -5.98 -4.32
C ASN A 148 15.58 -5.20 -3.02
N SER A 149 15.55 -3.87 -3.10
CA SER A 149 16.05 -2.98 -2.05
C SER A 149 14.97 -2.51 -1.08
N TYR A 150 13.76 -2.24 -1.59
CA TYR A 150 12.73 -1.51 -0.84
C TYR A 150 11.49 -2.34 -0.51
N ALA A 151 11.03 -3.25 -1.38
CA ALA A 151 9.80 -4.02 -1.14
C ALA A 151 9.89 -4.86 0.15
N ALA A 152 11.05 -5.43 0.45
CA ALA A 152 11.26 -6.22 1.67
C ALA A 152 11.67 -5.37 2.90
N GLY A 153 11.99 -4.08 2.75
CA GLY A 153 12.58 -3.26 3.82
C GLY A 153 14.05 -3.59 4.15
N PHE A 154 14.69 -4.42 3.32
CA PHE A 154 16.12 -4.76 3.33
C PHE A 154 16.50 -5.29 1.94
N THR A 155 17.78 -5.25 1.59
CA THR A 155 18.27 -5.76 0.29
C THR A 155 18.19 -7.30 0.22
N VAL A 156 17.20 -7.82 -0.50
CA VAL A 156 16.89 -9.26 -0.55
C VAL A 156 18.05 -10.08 -1.12
N SER A 157 18.75 -9.55 -2.12
CA SER A 157 19.87 -10.23 -2.76
C SER A 157 21.08 -10.43 -1.85
N GLN A 158 21.13 -9.74 -0.70
CA GLN A 158 22.15 -9.93 0.34
C GLN A 158 21.75 -10.97 1.40
N SER A 159 20.53 -11.52 1.33
CA SER A 159 20.07 -12.57 2.25
C SER A 159 20.79 -13.90 2.04
N GLY A 160 20.98 -14.67 3.13
CA GLY A 160 21.64 -15.98 3.06
C GLY A 160 20.90 -17.00 2.20
N GLU A 161 19.56 -16.97 2.20
CA GLU A 161 18.70 -17.80 1.36
C GLU A 161 18.94 -17.52 -0.13
N PHE A 162 18.78 -16.26 -0.57
CA PHE A 162 18.95 -15.90 -1.97
C PHE A 162 20.39 -16.11 -2.46
N ARG A 163 21.39 -15.74 -1.66
CA ARG A 163 22.80 -15.99 -2.00
C ARG A 163 23.13 -17.48 -2.08
N GLN A 164 22.47 -18.35 -1.32
CA GLN A 164 22.63 -19.80 -1.47
C GLN A 164 22.04 -20.30 -2.80
N ILE A 165 20.82 -19.87 -3.13
CA ILE A 165 20.10 -20.23 -4.37
C ILE A 165 20.88 -19.77 -5.61
N MET A 166 21.30 -18.50 -5.64
CA MET A 166 22.17 -17.92 -6.67
C MET A 166 23.44 -18.74 -6.90
N ASN A 167 24.14 -19.14 -5.82
CA ASN A 167 25.38 -19.92 -5.93
C ASN A 167 25.17 -21.33 -6.51
N SER A 168 23.98 -21.92 -6.36
CA SER A 168 23.66 -23.20 -7.00
C SER A 168 23.27 -23.08 -8.48
N GLU A 169 22.62 -21.98 -8.89
CA GLU A 169 21.91 -21.94 -10.19
C GLU A 169 22.41 -20.89 -11.18
N LYS A 170 23.11 -19.82 -10.76
CA LYS A 170 23.59 -18.74 -11.65
C LYS A 170 24.33 -19.27 -12.88
N SER A 171 25.28 -20.19 -12.67
CA SER A 171 26.10 -20.75 -13.74
C SER A 171 25.34 -21.68 -14.69
N ALA A 172 24.18 -22.22 -14.30
CA ALA A 172 23.30 -22.98 -15.18
C ALA A 172 22.39 -22.06 -16.00
N LEU A 173 21.88 -21.00 -15.38
CA LEU A 173 21.00 -20.01 -16.02
C LEU A 173 21.74 -19.14 -17.04
N PHE A 174 22.84 -18.52 -16.62
CA PHE A 174 23.59 -17.50 -17.37
C PHE A 174 24.95 -17.97 -17.89
N GLY A 175 25.32 -19.25 -17.75
CA GLY A 175 26.57 -19.79 -18.29
C GLY A 175 26.67 -19.79 -19.82
N ASP A 176 25.62 -19.39 -20.54
CA ASP A 176 25.60 -19.11 -21.97
C ASP A 176 25.36 -17.62 -22.31
N HIS A 177 25.48 -16.72 -21.33
CA HIS A 177 25.44 -15.28 -21.55
C HIS A 177 26.75 -14.76 -22.17
N GLN A 178 26.71 -13.58 -22.79
CA GLN A 178 27.91 -12.92 -23.34
C GLN A 178 28.82 -12.36 -22.25
N VAL A 179 28.24 -11.91 -21.14
CA VAL A 179 28.92 -11.45 -19.93
C VAL A 179 28.36 -12.18 -18.70
N PRO A 180 28.77 -13.44 -18.43
CA PRO A 180 28.27 -14.23 -17.29
C PRO A 180 28.78 -13.76 -15.92
N GLU A 181 29.87 -12.99 -15.89
CA GLU A 181 30.46 -12.35 -14.70
C GLU A 181 29.65 -11.13 -14.23
N TYR A 182 28.84 -10.51 -15.10
CA TYR A 182 27.93 -9.41 -14.71
C TYR A 182 27.02 -9.84 -13.55
N PHE A 183 26.52 -11.07 -13.63
CA PHE A 183 25.66 -11.68 -12.63
C PHE A 183 26.41 -12.29 -11.43
N ASP A 184 27.71 -12.01 -11.23
CA ASP A 184 28.39 -12.33 -9.95
C ASP A 184 27.98 -11.37 -8.82
N GLU A 185 27.49 -10.17 -9.15
CA GLU A 185 26.88 -9.25 -8.21
C GLU A 185 25.42 -9.67 -7.94
N PRO A 186 25.03 -9.97 -6.68
CA PRO A 186 23.68 -10.44 -6.38
C PRO A 186 22.56 -9.45 -6.71
N GLY A 187 22.85 -8.14 -6.74
CA GLY A 187 21.90 -7.11 -7.20
C GLY A 187 21.45 -7.35 -8.64
N GLU A 188 22.42 -7.50 -9.55
CA GLU A 188 22.21 -7.78 -10.97
C GLU A 188 21.51 -9.12 -11.20
N TYR A 189 21.94 -10.16 -10.47
CA TYR A 189 21.30 -11.46 -10.56
C TYR A 189 19.84 -11.41 -10.13
N PHE A 190 19.50 -10.66 -9.06
CA PHE A 190 18.10 -10.48 -8.65
C PHE A 190 17.29 -9.71 -9.69
N ALA A 191 17.78 -8.56 -10.15
CA ALA A 191 17.09 -7.70 -11.10
C ALA A 191 16.78 -8.43 -12.41
N GLU A 192 17.75 -9.17 -12.95
CA GLU A 192 17.58 -9.91 -14.18
C GLU A 192 16.62 -11.10 -14.04
N VAL A 193 16.69 -11.90 -12.97
CA VAL A 193 15.76 -13.04 -12.82
C VAL A 193 14.34 -12.59 -12.46
N PHE A 194 14.19 -11.44 -11.79
CA PHE A 194 12.90 -10.76 -11.61
C PHE A 194 12.33 -10.33 -12.97
N ALA A 195 13.14 -9.68 -13.82
CA ALA A 195 12.74 -9.28 -15.17
C ALA A 195 12.39 -10.49 -16.06
N MET A 196 13.22 -11.53 -16.07
CA MET A 196 12.95 -12.79 -16.78
C MET A 196 11.62 -13.42 -16.35
N TYR A 197 11.31 -13.38 -15.05
CA TYR A 197 10.02 -13.85 -14.55
C TYR A 197 8.87 -12.98 -15.06
N TYR A 198 8.87 -11.67 -14.80
CA TYR A 198 7.70 -10.83 -15.07
C TYR A 198 7.48 -10.50 -16.55
N LEU A 199 8.54 -10.49 -17.38
CA LEU A 199 8.41 -10.40 -18.84
C LEU A 199 7.63 -11.60 -19.42
N GLY A 200 7.83 -12.79 -18.86
CA GLY A 200 7.13 -14.02 -19.23
C GLY A 200 7.80 -14.78 -20.38
N GLY A 201 6.98 -15.48 -21.17
CA GLY A 201 7.39 -16.15 -22.41
C GLY A 201 8.59 -17.09 -22.27
N GLU A 202 9.51 -17.01 -23.24
CA GLU A 202 10.72 -17.83 -23.28
C GLU A 202 11.71 -17.47 -22.15
N ALA A 203 11.71 -16.22 -21.66
CA ALA A 203 12.56 -15.81 -20.54
C ALA A 203 12.13 -16.50 -19.23
N ARG A 204 10.83 -16.46 -18.90
CA ARG A 204 10.28 -17.20 -17.74
C ARG A 204 10.47 -18.70 -17.87
N SER A 205 10.40 -19.24 -19.09
CA SER A 205 10.65 -20.67 -19.36
C SER A 205 12.13 -21.03 -19.15
N LYS A 206 13.08 -20.22 -19.68
CA LYS A 206 14.53 -20.39 -19.44
C LYS A 206 14.86 -20.33 -17.96
N LEU A 207 14.21 -19.45 -17.20
CA LEU A 207 14.34 -19.36 -15.74
C LEU A 207 13.88 -20.65 -15.05
N ALA A 208 12.65 -21.12 -15.34
CA ALA A 208 12.09 -22.34 -14.76
C ALA A 208 12.91 -23.61 -15.06
N ASP A 209 13.38 -23.77 -16.31
CA ASP A 209 14.11 -24.95 -16.76
C ASP A 209 15.55 -25.03 -16.21
N ARG A 210 16.19 -23.89 -15.93
CA ARG A 210 17.63 -23.82 -15.60
C ARG A 210 17.94 -23.37 -14.17
N ALA A 211 17.02 -22.66 -13.54
CA ALA A 211 17.14 -22.18 -12.17
C ALA A 211 15.79 -22.33 -11.43
N PRO A 212 15.30 -23.56 -11.23
CA PRO A 212 14.02 -23.82 -10.58
C PRO A 212 13.93 -23.32 -9.14
N GLN A 213 15.03 -23.24 -8.38
CA GLN A 213 15.02 -22.66 -7.04
C GLN A 213 14.88 -21.13 -7.08
N THR A 214 15.55 -20.45 -8.01
CA THR A 214 15.37 -19.01 -8.24
C THR A 214 13.98 -18.72 -8.78
N TYR A 215 13.44 -19.56 -9.68
CA TYR A 215 12.05 -19.45 -10.15
C TYR A 215 11.05 -19.51 -8.98
N ASP A 216 11.17 -20.53 -8.12
CA ASP A 216 10.28 -20.72 -6.95
C ASP A 216 10.41 -19.58 -5.91
N PHE A 217 11.63 -19.07 -5.73
CA PHE A 217 11.90 -17.93 -4.87
C PHE A 217 11.18 -16.67 -5.37
N ILE A 218 11.27 -16.36 -6.67
CA ILE A 218 10.62 -15.19 -7.27
C ILE A 218 9.11 -15.39 -7.35
N SER A 219 8.60 -16.58 -7.72
CA SER A 219 7.16 -16.83 -7.80
C SER A 219 6.47 -16.69 -6.46
N HIS A 220 7.12 -17.09 -5.35
CA HIS A 220 6.62 -16.93 -3.99
C HIS A 220 7.21 -15.69 -3.27
N PHE A 221 7.73 -14.70 -3.99
CA PHE A 221 8.27 -13.49 -3.37
C PHE A 221 7.16 -12.67 -2.68
N HIS A 222 6.00 -12.54 -3.32
CA HIS A 222 4.87 -11.79 -2.77
C HIS A 222 4.32 -12.41 -1.47
N ASN A 223 4.23 -13.73 -1.37
CA ASN A 223 3.84 -14.42 -0.12
C ASN A 223 4.81 -14.15 1.06
N ARG A 224 6.06 -13.74 0.78
CA ARG A 224 7.02 -13.35 1.83
C ARG A 224 6.77 -11.92 2.36
N LEU A 225 5.94 -11.10 1.70
CA LEU A 225 5.65 -9.72 2.06
C LEU A 225 4.45 -9.59 3.01
N VAL A 226 4.69 -9.32 4.29
CA VAL A 226 3.63 -8.95 5.25
C VAL A 226 3.37 -7.46 5.15
N THR A 227 2.11 -7.06 4.98
CA THR A 227 1.65 -5.67 5.10
C THR A 227 1.31 -5.39 6.56
N VAL A 228 1.87 -4.32 7.13
CA VAL A 228 1.35 -3.72 8.37
C VAL A 228 0.30 -2.69 7.97
N GLY A 229 -0.88 -2.78 8.57
CA GLY A 229 -2.01 -1.87 8.35
C GLY A 229 -2.10 -0.81 9.46
N GLU A 230 -3.30 -0.59 9.97
CA GLU A 230 -3.52 0.29 11.12
C GLU A 230 -2.73 -0.17 12.36
N VAL A 231 -2.12 0.80 13.04
CA VAL A 231 -1.40 0.65 14.31
C VAL A 231 -1.85 1.75 15.27
N THR A 232 -2.28 1.36 16.47
CA THR A 232 -2.70 2.26 17.55
C THR A 232 -1.66 2.25 18.68
N GLY A 233 -1.97 2.83 19.85
CA GLY A 233 -1.13 2.67 21.03
C GLY A 233 -1.09 1.23 21.57
N ASN A 234 -2.15 0.44 21.32
CA ASN A 234 -2.38 -0.88 21.95
C ASN A 234 -2.71 -2.02 20.97
N THR A 235 -2.74 -1.76 19.65
CA THR A 235 -3.05 -2.75 18.61
C THR A 235 -2.22 -2.57 17.34
N ALA A 236 -2.04 -3.65 16.58
CA ALA A 236 -1.45 -3.62 15.24
C ALA A 236 -2.18 -4.61 14.32
N ARG A 237 -2.50 -4.21 13.08
CA ARG A 237 -3.05 -5.11 12.07
C ARG A 237 -2.00 -5.55 11.06
N MET A 238 -2.05 -6.81 10.65
CA MET A 238 -1.21 -7.37 9.61
C MET A 238 -2.04 -8.16 8.58
N SER A 239 -1.62 -8.14 7.32
CA SER A 239 -2.17 -8.98 6.25
C SER A 239 -1.08 -9.50 5.29
N TRP A 240 -1.31 -10.69 4.76
CA TRP A 240 -0.43 -11.44 3.84
C TRP A 240 -1.29 -12.07 2.75
N ASP A 241 -0.70 -12.60 1.67
CA ASP A 241 -1.48 -13.29 0.64
C ASP A 241 -1.82 -14.73 1.05
N GLU A 242 -2.86 -15.29 0.47
CA GLU A 242 -3.11 -16.72 0.58
C GLU A 242 -1.97 -17.49 -0.12
N MET A 243 -1.48 -18.54 0.53
CA MET A 243 -0.46 -19.43 -0.03
C MET A 243 -1.09 -20.79 -0.35
N GLU A 244 -0.89 -21.28 -1.58
CA GLU A 244 -1.40 -22.59 -1.98
C GLU A 244 -0.86 -23.70 -1.06
N GLY A 245 -1.74 -24.61 -0.64
CA GLY A 245 -1.41 -25.71 0.27
C GLY A 245 -1.39 -25.35 1.76
N ALA A 246 -1.44 -24.07 2.14
CA ALA A 246 -1.50 -23.67 3.55
C ALA A 246 -2.83 -24.09 4.19
N ALA A 247 -2.78 -24.88 5.25
CA ALA A 247 -3.93 -25.22 6.07
C ALA A 247 -4.19 -24.17 7.17
N LYS A 248 -3.14 -23.46 7.59
CA LYS A 248 -3.19 -22.34 8.53
C LYS A 248 -1.93 -21.47 8.44
N TYR A 249 -1.98 -20.33 9.13
CA TYR A 249 -0.88 -19.40 9.31
C TYR A 249 -0.57 -19.28 10.80
N GLU A 250 0.69 -19.41 11.18
CA GLU A 250 1.17 -19.14 12.54
C GLU A 250 1.69 -17.70 12.62
N ILE A 251 1.21 -16.94 13.61
CA ILE A 251 1.64 -15.54 13.83
C ILE A 251 2.74 -15.53 14.89
N TYR A 252 3.88 -14.95 14.54
CA TYR A 252 5.01 -14.75 15.45
C TYR A 252 5.20 -13.27 15.76
N ARG A 253 5.46 -12.97 17.04
CA ARG A 253 5.82 -11.64 17.55
C ARG A 253 7.05 -11.76 18.44
N ASN A 254 8.13 -11.06 18.09
CA ASN A 254 9.43 -11.13 18.79
C ASN A 254 9.88 -12.59 18.98
N ASP A 255 9.92 -13.34 17.88
CA ASP A 255 10.29 -14.77 17.75
C ASP A 255 9.44 -15.78 18.54
N LYS A 256 8.42 -15.32 19.27
CA LYS A 256 7.45 -16.18 19.94
C LYS A 256 6.17 -16.28 19.10
N LYS A 257 5.70 -17.50 18.84
CA LYS A 257 4.34 -17.72 18.33
C LYS A 257 3.32 -17.18 19.33
N ILE A 258 2.46 -16.28 18.88
CA ILE A 258 1.38 -15.70 19.68
C ILE A 258 0.02 -16.32 19.39
N ASP A 259 -0.26 -16.68 18.13
CA ASP A 259 -1.53 -17.27 17.72
C ASP A 259 -1.41 -18.11 16.43
N GLU A 260 -2.52 -18.72 15.98
CA GLU A 260 -2.67 -19.30 14.63
C GLU A 260 -4.07 -19.03 14.05
N THR A 261 -4.14 -18.83 12.73
CA THR A 261 -5.38 -18.47 12.02
C THR A 261 -5.49 -19.17 10.68
N THR A 262 -6.71 -19.33 10.15
CA THR A 262 -6.96 -19.74 8.76
C THR A 262 -7.30 -18.56 7.85
N LYS A 263 -7.15 -17.32 8.33
CA LYS A 263 -7.36 -16.09 7.56
C LYS A 263 -6.02 -15.53 7.07
N THR A 264 -6.05 -14.70 6.04
CA THR A 264 -4.92 -13.92 5.51
C THR A 264 -4.64 -12.61 6.28
N SER A 265 -5.22 -12.46 7.48
CA SER A 265 -5.05 -11.28 8.32
C SER A 265 -5.19 -11.57 9.81
N PHE A 266 -4.58 -10.70 10.62
CA PHE A 266 -4.59 -10.73 12.09
C PHE A 266 -4.62 -9.30 12.65
N LYS A 267 -5.28 -9.13 13.80
CA LYS A 267 -5.18 -7.94 14.65
C LYS A 267 -4.57 -8.40 15.98
N ASP A 268 -3.41 -7.87 16.30
CA ASP A 268 -2.81 -8.03 17.62
C ASP A 268 -3.35 -6.95 18.57
N GLU A 269 -3.54 -7.30 19.83
CA GLU A 269 -4.24 -6.49 20.84
C GLU A 269 -3.56 -6.63 22.22
N GLY A 270 -3.74 -5.62 23.08
CA GLY A 270 -3.03 -5.56 24.37
C GLY A 270 -1.52 -5.34 24.21
N LEU A 271 -1.12 -4.68 23.11
CA LEU A 271 0.23 -4.15 22.97
C LEU A 271 0.46 -3.00 23.95
N LYS A 272 1.73 -2.71 24.26
CA LYS A 272 2.12 -1.52 25.02
C LYS A 272 2.27 -0.34 24.07
N THR A 273 2.02 0.87 24.55
CA THR A 273 2.32 2.14 23.86
C THR A 273 3.82 2.29 23.59
N SER A 274 4.18 3.08 22.57
CA SER A 274 5.55 3.45 22.19
C SER A 274 6.55 2.29 22.12
N THR A 275 6.11 1.10 21.71
CA THR A 275 6.88 -0.15 21.79
C THR A 275 7.02 -0.80 20.42
N SER A 276 8.27 -1.10 20.02
CA SER A 276 8.55 -1.81 18.77
C SER A 276 8.32 -3.32 18.90
N TYR A 277 7.67 -3.89 17.89
CA TYR A 277 7.37 -5.30 17.75
C TYR A 277 7.76 -5.79 16.36
N ASN A 278 8.44 -6.94 16.30
CA ASN A 278 8.85 -7.61 15.08
C ASN A 278 7.90 -8.78 14.81
N TYR A 279 7.20 -8.73 13.67
CA TYR A 279 6.26 -9.76 13.25
C TYR A 279 6.78 -10.56 12.06
N TYR A 280 6.44 -11.85 12.02
CA TYR A 280 6.48 -12.65 10.79
C TYR A 280 5.35 -13.68 10.82
N ILE A 281 5.01 -14.18 9.63
CA ILE A 281 3.95 -15.15 9.39
C ILE A 281 4.58 -16.43 8.84
N ARG A 282 4.11 -17.57 9.32
CA ARG A 282 4.54 -18.89 8.84
C ARG A 282 3.33 -19.68 8.33
N PRO A 283 3.07 -19.75 7.01
CA PRO A 283 2.12 -20.69 6.44
C PRO A 283 2.56 -22.13 6.72
N VAL A 284 1.62 -22.96 7.16
CA VAL A 284 1.82 -24.36 7.55
C VAL A 284 0.80 -25.24 6.83
N ASP A 285 1.26 -26.36 6.31
CA ASP A 285 0.46 -27.30 5.53
C ASP A 285 -0.49 -28.16 6.39
N SER A 286 -1.23 -29.08 5.76
CA SER A 286 -2.13 -30.01 6.46
C SER A 286 -1.44 -31.09 7.31
N SER A 287 -0.13 -31.33 7.10
CA SER A 287 0.67 -32.28 7.90
C SER A 287 1.33 -31.63 9.13
N GLY A 288 1.54 -30.31 9.11
CA GLY A 288 2.17 -29.53 10.17
C GLY A 288 3.55 -28.97 9.80
N GLU A 289 3.98 -29.11 8.54
CA GLU A 289 5.26 -28.60 8.04
C GLU A 289 5.11 -27.17 7.49
N PRO A 290 6.11 -26.29 7.69
CA PRO A 290 6.08 -24.92 7.19
C PRO A 290 6.36 -24.87 5.67
N LEU A 291 5.57 -24.10 4.94
CA LEU A 291 5.72 -23.95 3.48
C LEU A 291 6.75 -22.88 3.11
N LEU A 292 6.73 -21.75 3.81
CA LEU A 292 7.79 -20.74 3.83
C LEU A 292 7.78 -20.00 5.18
N THR A 293 8.70 -19.06 5.37
CA THR A 293 8.62 -18.06 6.45
C THR A 293 8.62 -16.68 5.80
N SER A 294 7.71 -15.80 6.20
CA SER A 294 7.67 -14.44 5.65
C SER A 294 8.89 -13.63 6.06
N TYR A 295 9.17 -12.56 5.33
CA TYR A 295 10.07 -11.53 5.82
C TYR A 295 9.49 -10.87 7.09
N PHE A 296 10.40 -10.34 7.91
CA PHE A 296 10.02 -9.62 9.12
C PHE A 296 9.39 -8.26 8.80
N ARG A 297 8.49 -7.83 9.67
CA ARG A 297 7.99 -6.45 9.74
C ARG A 297 8.12 -5.91 11.16
N THR A 298 8.97 -4.92 11.31
CA THR A 298 8.99 -4.08 12.52
C THR A 298 7.86 -3.07 12.44
N THR A 299 7.12 -2.90 13.52
CA THR A 299 6.24 -1.74 13.71
C THR A 299 6.31 -1.27 15.16
N THR A 300 6.08 0.02 15.38
CA THR A 300 6.09 0.65 16.70
C THR A 300 4.69 1.15 16.98
N THR A 301 4.11 0.73 18.09
CA THR A 301 2.84 1.29 18.56
C THR A 301 2.96 2.78 18.83
N LYS A 302 1.86 3.51 18.67
CA LYS A 302 1.79 4.94 18.93
C LYS A 302 1.99 5.25 20.43
N ALA A 303 2.21 6.52 20.77
CA ALA A 303 2.08 6.97 22.16
C ALA A 303 0.61 6.89 22.62
N GLU A 304 0.39 6.95 23.94
CA GLU A 304 -0.97 6.98 24.53
C GLU A 304 -1.78 8.18 23.98
N ASN A 305 -1.14 9.35 23.97
CA ASN A 305 -1.70 10.63 23.50
C ASN A 305 -1.87 10.74 21.96
N ASP A 306 -1.52 9.70 21.19
CA ASP A 306 -1.67 9.63 19.72
C ASP A 306 -2.80 8.66 19.28
N ALA A 307 -3.54 8.10 20.24
CA ALA A 307 -4.89 7.60 20.00
C ALA A 307 -5.83 8.77 19.66
N PRO A 308 -6.93 8.56 18.91
CA PRO A 308 -7.95 9.60 18.77
C PRO A 308 -8.53 9.90 20.16
N GLU A 309 -8.33 11.13 20.62
CA GLU A 309 -8.96 11.69 21.82
C GLU A 309 -10.49 11.68 21.62
N VAL A 310 -11.23 11.26 22.65
CA VAL A 310 -12.70 11.30 22.62
C VAL A 310 -13.12 12.75 22.83
N ASP A 311 -13.88 13.30 21.89
CA ASP A 311 -14.46 14.64 22.06
C ASP A 311 -15.64 14.55 23.03
N THR A 312 -15.38 14.95 24.28
CA THR A 312 -16.37 15.09 25.35
C THR A 312 -16.96 16.49 25.43
N GLY A 313 -16.56 17.44 24.57
CA GLY A 313 -16.90 18.86 24.72
C GLY A 313 -18.40 19.16 24.68
N GLU A 314 -19.14 18.45 23.82
CA GLU A 314 -20.61 18.56 23.74
C GLU A 314 -21.29 17.88 24.96
N LEU A 315 -20.85 16.68 25.34
CA LEU A 315 -21.29 15.95 26.54
C LEU A 315 -21.07 16.76 27.83
N GLU A 316 -19.92 17.42 27.98
CA GLU A 316 -19.61 18.29 29.13
C GLU A 316 -20.49 19.55 29.17
N SER A 317 -20.85 20.11 28.02
CA SER A 317 -21.80 21.22 27.93
C SER A 317 -23.19 20.80 28.41
N VAL A 318 -23.71 19.67 27.93
CA VAL A 318 -25.02 19.15 28.35
C VAL A 318 -25.01 18.72 29.82
N ILE A 319 -23.89 18.20 30.35
CA ILE A 319 -23.69 17.98 31.79
C ILE A 319 -23.83 19.30 32.57
N ALA A 320 -23.19 20.38 32.12
CA ALA A 320 -23.25 21.68 32.81
C ALA A 320 -24.68 22.28 32.82
N GLU A 321 -25.44 22.12 31.74
CA GLU A 321 -26.86 22.53 31.66
C GLU A 321 -27.74 21.69 32.60
N ALA A 322 -27.58 20.36 32.58
CA ALA A 322 -28.26 19.45 33.51
C ALA A 322 -27.86 19.68 35.00
N GLU A 323 -26.66 20.21 35.26
CA GLU A 323 -26.25 20.64 36.61
C GLU A 323 -26.86 21.98 37.04
N ALA A 324 -27.27 22.85 36.11
CA ALA A 324 -27.91 24.13 36.43
C ALA A 324 -29.35 23.96 36.94
N VAL A 325 -30.07 22.92 36.51
CA VAL A 325 -31.37 22.52 37.09
C VAL A 325 -31.18 22.18 38.57
N SER A 326 -32.01 22.71 39.47
CA SER A 326 -31.85 22.45 40.92
C SER A 326 -32.17 20.99 41.27
N GLU A 327 -31.49 20.40 42.27
CA GLU A 327 -31.67 18.98 42.65
C GLU A 327 -33.13 18.63 43.03
N ALA A 328 -33.92 19.60 43.50
CA ALA A 328 -35.34 19.43 43.80
C ALA A 328 -36.23 19.37 42.54
N ASP A 329 -35.76 19.97 41.44
CA ASP A 329 -36.50 20.15 40.20
C ASP A 329 -36.06 19.14 39.11
N ARG A 330 -35.10 18.25 39.43
CA ARG A 330 -34.63 17.18 38.54
C ARG A 330 -35.53 15.94 38.63
N ILE A 331 -36.18 15.59 37.53
CA ILE A 331 -37.00 14.36 37.39
C ILE A 331 -36.12 13.10 37.37
N PRO A 332 -36.67 11.89 37.63
CA PRO A 332 -35.86 10.68 37.77
C PRO A 332 -35.09 10.25 36.52
N SER A 333 -35.53 10.60 35.31
CA SER A 333 -34.77 10.36 34.08
C SER A 333 -33.53 11.26 34.03
N LEU A 334 -33.66 12.58 34.22
CA LEU A 334 -32.53 13.51 34.26
C LEU A 334 -31.51 13.14 35.36
N GLN A 335 -31.96 12.79 36.56
CA GLN A 335 -31.06 12.33 37.64
C GLN A 335 -30.27 11.06 37.25
N SER A 336 -30.89 10.16 36.50
CA SER A 336 -30.27 8.91 36.06
C SER A 336 -29.31 9.12 34.89
N ALA A 337 -29.69 9.93 33.91
CA ALA A 337 -28.88 10.27 32.75
C ALA A 337 -27.64 11.08 33.15
N LEU A 338 -27.79 12.11 33.99
CA LEU A 338 -26.67 12.95 34.45
C LEU A 338 -25.62 12.13 35.23
N LYS A 339 -26.07 11.13 36.00
CA LYS A 339 -25.17 10.20 36.68
C LYS A 339 -24.41 9.31 35.70
N ASN A 340 -25.05 8.88 34.61
CA ASN A 340 -24.43 8.06 33.58
C ASN A 340 -23.40 8.87 32.78
N ALA A 341 -23.77 10.09 32.36
CA ALA A 341 -22.92 11.03 31.65
C ALA A 341 -21.61 11.33 32.41
N LYS A 342 -21.72 11.64 33.71
CA LYS A 342 -20.52 11.84 34.56
C LYS A 342 -19.65 10.60 34.68
N ALA A 343 -20.24 9.42 34.79
CA ALA A 343 -19.48 8.17 34.86
C ALA A 343 -18.74 7.82 33.55
N VAL A 344 -19.20 8.34 32.41
CA VAL A 344 -18.55 8.17 31.10
C VAL A 344 -17.41 9.17 30.90
N VAL A 345 -17.56 10.42 31.37
CA VAL A 345 -16.48 11.42 31.40
C VAL A 345 -15.39 11.07 32.43
N GLU A 346 -15.72 10.32 33.49
CA GLU A 346 -14.77 9.81 34.49
C GLU A 346 -14.11 8.45 34.11
N ASP A 347 -14.37 7.88 32.92
CA ASP A 347 -13.87 6.55 32.50
C ASP A 347 -12.84 6.64 31.35
N ASP A 348 -11.57 6.37 31.67
CA ASP A 348 -10.43 6.35 30.75
C ASP A 348 -10.55 5.30 29.61
N GLU A 349 -11.47 4.33 29.70
CA GLU A 349 -11.73 3.33 28.63
C GLU A 349 -12.94 3.67 27.72
N THR A 350 -13.54 4.86 27.87
CA THR A 350 -14.66 5.35 27.03
C THR A 350 -14.30 5.42 25.54
N THR A 351 -15.26 5.10 24.67
CA THR A 351 -15.17 5.32 23.21
C THR A 351 -16.13 6.43 22.75
N GLN A 352 -15.84 7.09 21.62
CA GLN A 352 -16.68 8.17 21.08
C GLN A 352 -18.17 7.77 20.99
N GLN A 353 -18.48 6.57 20.47
CA GLN A 353 -19.85 6.08 20.39
C GLN A 353 -20.55 6.05 21.77
N GLN A 354 -19.83 5.76 22.86
CA GLN A 354 -20.39 5.79 24.21
C GLN A 354 -20.57 7.21 24.75
N ALA A 355 -19.76 8.18 24.33
CA ALA A 355 -19.97 9.59 24.62
C ALA A 355 -21.24 10.08 23.89
N ASP A 356 -21.30 9.89 22.55
CA ASP A 356 -22.42 10.29 21.70
C ASP A 356 -23.77 9.68 22.16
N GLU A 357 -23.79 8.37 22.47
CA GLU A 357 -25.01 7.68 22.94
C GLU A 357 -25.51 8.19 24.31
N VAL A 358 -24.63 8.77 25.13
CA VAL A 358 -24.94 9.22 26.49
C VAL A 358 -25.19 10.74 26.56
N GLU A 359 -24.55 11.51 25.69
CA GLU A 359 -24.85 12.92 25.41
C GLU A 359 -26.30 13.06 24.92
N ALA A 360 -26.67 12.36 23.85
CA ALA A 360 -28.02 12.39 23.32
C ALA A 360 -29.09 11.90 24.33
N ALA A 361 -28.73 10.94 25.19
CA ALA A 361 -29.61 10.46 26.27
C ALA A 361 -29.77 11.48 27.41
N LEU A 362 -28.73 12.27 27.70
CA LEU A 362 -28.80 13.35 28.68
C LEU A 362 -29.60 14.55 28.15
N ALA A 363 -29.36 14.96 26.89
CA ALA A 363 -30.11 16.03 26.24
C ALA A 363 -31.61 15.71 26.18
N SER A 364 -31.97 14.48 25.81
CA SER A 364 -33.36 14.00 25.82
C SER A 364 -33.99 14.09 27.22
N ALA A 365 -33.26 13.68 28.26
CA ALA A 365 -33.76 13.72 29.64
C ALA A 365 -33.83 15.15 30.21
N LEU A 366 -33.08 16.10 29.64
CA LEU A 366 -33.16 17.52 29.99
C LEU A 366 -34.39 18.19 29.35
N GLU A 367 -34.71 17.85 28.09
CA GLU A 367 -35.96 18.28 27.42
C GLU A 367 -37.20 17.74 28.15
N GLU A 368 -37.22 16.45 28.52
CA GLU A 368 -38.27 15.86 29.38
C GLU A 368 -38.46 16.65 30.69
N ASN A 369 -37.35 17.07 31.31
CA ASN A 369 -37.38 17.79 32.58
C ASN A 369 -37.91 19.21 32.44
N GLU A 370 -37.54 19.93 31.37
CA GLU A 370 -38.12 21.25 31.12
C GLU A 370 -39.62 21.18 30.90
N ASP A 371 -40.11 20.17 30.16
CA ASP A 371 -41.53 20.06 29.82
C ASP A 371 -42.39 19.61 31.00
N GLU A 372 -41.91 18.74 31.90
CA GLU A 372 -42.60 18.48 33.17
C GLU A 372 -42.64 19.74 34.07
N LEU A 373 -41.58 20.56 34.10
CA LEU A 373 -41.58 21.82 34.86
C LEU A 373 -42.54 22.86 34.27
N LYS A 374 -42.54 23.06 32.94
CA LYS A 374 -43.50 23.96 32.26
C LYS A 374 -44.94 23.53 32.54
N ALA A 375 -45.24 22.23 32.47
CA ALA A 375 -46.58 21.71 32.79
C ALA A 375 -46.98 21.96 34.25
N ALA A 376 -46.05 21.82 35.20
CA ALA A 376 -46.28 22.12 36.60
C ALA A 376 -46.48 23.62 36.87
N GLU A 377 -45.77 24.50 36.17
CA GLU A 377 -46.01 25.95 36.21
C GLU A 377 -47.36 26.33 35.59
N GLU A 378 -47.78 25.70 34.48
CA GLU A 378 -49.09 25.92 33.87
C GLU A 378 -50.24 25.47 34.80
N GLU A 379 -50.19 24.27 35.38
CA GLU A 379 -51.18 23.83 36.39
C GLU A 379 -51.20 24.76 37.63
N SER A 380 -50.02 25.21 38.09
CA SER A 380 -49.93 26.21 39.16
C SER A 380 -50.51 27.57 38.77
N SER A 381 -50.49 27.94 37.49
CA SER A 381 -51.01 29.21 37.00
C SER A 381 -52.54 29.23 36.87
N GLU A 382 -53.16 28.08 36.53
CA GLU A 382 -54.63 27.98 36.48
C GLU A 382 -55.27 28.08 37.87
N GLU A 383 -54.63 27.55 38.93
CA GLU A 383 -55.06 27.84 40.32
C GLU A 383 -54.73 29.27 40.79
N GLY A 384 -53.74 29.93 40.17
CA GLY A 384 -53.21 31.23 40.60
C GLY A 384 -53.89 32.47 39.99
N SER A 385 -54.82 32.34 39.05
CA SER A 385 -55.33 33.46 38.24
C SER A 385 -56.33 34.39 38.96
N SER A 386 -55.85 35.16 39.95
CA SER A 386 -56.51 36.39 40.43
C SER A 386 -55.50 37.43 40.91
N GLU A 387 -55.65 38.68 40.43
CA GLU A 387 -54.85 39.88 40.75
C GLU A 387 -53.39 39.86 40.21
N GLU A 388 -52.80 40.89 39.58
CA GLU A 388 -53.19 41.88 38.55
C GLU A 388 -52.01 42.88 38.42
N SER A 389 -51.30 42.89 37.28
CA SER A 389 -50.44 44.01 36.80
C SER A 389 -49.15 44.35 37.61
N THR A 390 -48.23 45.25 37.19
CA THR A 390 -48.12 46.15 36.02
C THR A 390 -46.63 46.41 35.60
N GLU A 391 -46.38 46.70 34.32
CA GLU A 391 -45.48 47.71 33.67
C GLU A 391 -44.28 48.38 34.44
N GLU A 392 -43.14 48.83 33.83
CA GLU A 392 -42.60 48.87 32.45
C GLU A 392 -41.04 49.15 32.44
N LYS A 393 -40.39 49.13 31.25
CA LYS A 393 -38.96 49.42 30.89
C LYS A 393 -38.55 50.92 31.09
N THR A 394 -37.32 51.47 30.91
CA THR A 394 -36.12 51.33 30.01
C THR A 394 -34.85 51.90 30.75
N ASN A 395 -33.63 52.21 30.26
CA ASN A 395 -32.94 52.30 28.94
C ASN A 395 -31.39 52.12 29.09
N GLU A 396 -30.58 52.42 28.05
CA GLU A 396 -29.12 52.09 27.92
C GLU A 396 -28.10 53.28 27.87
N ALA A 397 -26.81 52.93 28.08
CA ALA A 397 -25.57 53.30 27.33
C ALA A 397 -24.72 54.61 27.54
N SER A 398 -23.42 54.49 27.15
CA SER A 398 -22.36 55.52 26.89
C SER A 398 -21.46 55.97 28.09
N THR A 399 -20.16 56.37 27.99
CA THR A 399 -19.22 56.67 26.85
C THR A 399 -17.69 56.57 27.24
N GLU A 400 -16.78 56.69 26.24
CA GLU A 400 -15.35 57.21 26.27
C GLU A 400 -14.22 56.38 26.98
N GLU A 401 -13.13 55.95 26.28
CA GLU A 401 -11.82 56.61 25.91
C GLU A 401 -10.70 56.45 27.00
N GLU A 402 -9.36 56.44 26.76
CA GLU A 402 -8.46 56.76 25.62
C GLU A 402 -7.06 56.04 25.74
N THR A 403 -6.33 55.84 24.62
CA THR A 403 -4.82 55.77 24.36
C THR A 403 -3.78 55.13 25.36
N THR A 404 -2.47 54.88 25.07
CA THR A 404 -1.51 55.22 23.98
C THR A 404 -0.30 54.22 23.84
N GLU A 405 0.27 54.15 22.62
CA GLU A 405 1.72 54.01 22.22
C GLU A 405 2.61 52.75 22.36
N GLU A 406 3.58 52.69 21.43
CA GLU A 406 4.66 51.72 21.12
C GLU A 406 6.04 52.41 21.36
N PRO A 407 7.26 51.79 21.24
CA PRO A 407 7.87 51.43 19.93
C PRO A 407 8.90 50.24 19.94
N ALA A 408 9.57 49.97 18.82
CA ALA A 408 10.50 48.85 18.56
C ALA A 408 12.01 49.21 18.50
N ALA A 409 12.90 48.19 18.38
CA ALA A 409 14.30 48.33 17.88
C ALA A 409 14.93 46.99 17.39
N GLU A 410 15.92 47.11 16.48
CA GLU A 410 16.66 46.07 15.72
C GLU A 410 17.87 45.43 16.46
N GLU A 411 18.45 44.33 15.93
CA GLU A 411 19.87 44.23 15.45
C GLU A 411 20.28 42.81 14.92
N THR A 412 21.56 42.62 14.53
CA THR A 412 22.04 41.68 13.48
C THR A 412 23.16 40.66 13.88
N GLY A 413 23.57 39.78 12.93
CA GLY A 413 24.82 38.98 12.92
C GLY A 413 24.68 37.47 13.25
N GLU A 414 25.55 36.53 12.83
CA GLU A 414 26.62 36.47 11.80
C GLU A 414 26.90 34.97 11.43
N SER A 415 27.75 34.65 10.46
CA SER A 415 27.97 33.32 9.85
C SER A 415 29.12 32.47 10.45
N THR A 416 29.19 31.17 10.10
CA THR A 416 30.47 30.42 9.97
C THR A 416 30.30 29.12 9.15
N GLU A 417 31.38 28.66 8.51
CA GLU A 417 31.53 27.41 7.72
C GLU A 417 32.74 26.60 8.26
N GLU A 418 32.79 25.27 8.01
CA GLU A 418 34.02 24.46 8.09
C GLU A 418 34.04 23.38 6.97
N GLU A 419 35.24 23.02 6.50
CA GLU A 419 35.50 22.06 5.39
C GLU A 419 36.11 20.73 5.87
N SER A 420 36.22 19.74 4.95
CA SER A 420 37.31 18.73 4.77
C SER A 420 36.86 17.25 4.84
N PRO A 421 37.59 16.31 4.19
CA PRO A 421 38.12 16.34 2.81
C PRO A 421 37.92 14.99 2.06
N GLU A 422 38.30 14.93 0.77
CA GLU A 422 38.31 13.70 -0.06
C GLU A 422 39.73 13.10 -0.24
N GLU A 423 39.84 11.84 -0.69
CA GLU A 423 41.11 11.16 -1.04
C GLU A 423 41.14 10.67 -2.51
N GLU A 424 42.29 10.81 -3.19
CA GLU A 424 42.55 10.27 -4.54
C GLU A 424 42.87 8.76 -4.54
N MET A 425 42.49 8.04 -5.61
CA MET A 425 43.22 6.86 -6.12
C MET A 425 43.09 6.78 -7.66
N THR A 426 43.94 5.97 -8.32
CA THR A 426 44.43 6.22 -9.69
C THR A 426 44.45 5.01 -10.63
N GLU A 427 44.36 5.27 -11.95
CA GLU A 427 44.83 4.41 -13.09
C GLU A 427 44.07 3.06 -13.30
N GLU A 428 44.09 2.37 -14.45
CA GLU A 428 44.74 2.56 -15.77
C GLU A 428 43.81 2.05 -16.92
N SER A 429 44.24 2.08 -18.19
CA SER A 429 43.39 1.88 -19.39
C SER A 429 43.65 0.61 -20.22
N ALA A 430 42.69 0.22 -21.09
CA ALA A 430 42.93 -0.63 -22.27
C ALA A 430 41.93 -0.34 -23.41
N GLU A 431 42.37 -0.44 -24.67
CA GLU A 431 41.51 -0.37 -25.87
C GLU A 431 41.40 -1.76 -26.54
N GLU A 432 40.30 -2.08 -27.24
CA GLU A 432 40.34 -2.46 -28.67
C GLU A 432 38.96 -2.64 -29.37
N SER A 433 38.91 -2.16 -30.61
CA SER A 433 38.03 -2.45 -31.77
C SER A 433 36.67 -3.18 -31.66
N GLU A 434 35.65 -2.59 -32.30
CA GLU A 434 34.39 -3.23 -32.71
C GLU A 434 34.48 -3.96 -34.08
N ALA A 435 33.50 -4.83 -34.35
CA ALA A 435 33.15 -5.30 -35.69
C ALA A 435 31.66 -5.70 -35.78
N GLU A 436 30.88 -5.00 -36.61
CA GLU A 436 29.44 -5.23 -36.79
C GLU A 436 29.11 -6.49 -37.63
N SER A 437 27.91 -7.06 -37.42
CA SER A 437 27.15 -7.66 -38.53
C SER A 437 25.64 -7.71 -38.27
N GLU A 438 24.84 -7.26 -39.23
CA GLU A 438 23.37 -7.30 -39.21
C GLU A 438 22.80 -8.73 -39.16
N THR A 439 21.60 -8.91 -38.60
CA THR A 439 20.44 -9.48 -39.36
C THR A 439 19.14 -9.48 -38.55
N ALA A 440 18.06 -8.95 -39.11
CA ALA A 440 16.71 -9.02 -38.54
C ALA A 440 15.64 -9.25 -39.62
N SER A 441 14.93 -10.38 -39.58
CA SER A 441 13.64 -10.61 -40.27
C SER A 441 13.02 -11.99 -39.95
N ALA A 442 12.23 -12.12 -38.87
CA ALA A 442 11.55 -13.41 -38.56
C ALA A 442 10.30 -13.36 -37.64
N GLN A 443 9.66 -12.20 -37.38
CA GLN A 443 8.68 -12.08 -36.27
C GLN A 443 7.25 -11.61 -36.65
N ALA A 444 6.93 -11.53 -37.94
CA ALA A 444 5.64 -10.98 -38.40
C ALA A 444 4.45 -11.97 -38.42
N GLU A 445 4.69 -13.29 -38.37
CA GLU A 445 3.62 -14.28 -38.63
C GLU A 445 2.91 -14.80 -37.37
N ALA A 446 3.53 -14.73 -36.19
CA ALA A 446 3.01 -15.36 -34.96
C ALA A 446 1.78 -14.67 -34.32
N SER A 447 1.51 -13.40 -34.66
CA SER A 447 0.47 -12.59 -34.00
C SER A 447 -0.97 -13.03 -34.34
N ASN A 448 -1.22 -13.45 -35.58
CA ASN A 448 -2.59 -13.71 -36.07
C ASN A 448 -3.25 -14.95 -35.46
N ASP A 449 -2.49 -15.99 -35.13
CA ASP A 449 -3.05 -17.27 -34.67
C ASP A 449 -3.69 -17.18 -33.27
N ASN A 450 -3.12 -16.36 -32.37
CA ASN A 450 -3.68 -16.14 -31.04
C ASN A 450 -5.05 -15.46 -31.10
N LEU A 451 -5.20 -14.42 -31.93
CA LEU A 451 -6.49 -13.75 -32.13
C LEU A 451 -7.54 -14.71 -32.72
N LEU A 452 -7.13 -15.56 -33.67
CA LEU A 452 -8.01 -16.55 -34.30
C LEU A 452 -8.47 -17.64 -33.31
N MET A 453 -7.59 -18.08 -32.40
CA MET A 453 -7.91 -19.02 -31.31
C MET A 453 -8.84 -18.42 -30.26
N ILE A 454 -8.67 -17.13 -29.90
CA ILE A 454 -9.57 -16.41 -28.98
C ILE A 454 -10.97 -16.25 -29.59
N VAL A 455 -11.07 -15.89 -30.88
CA VAL A 455 -12.36 -15.78 -31.58
C VAL A 455 -13.07 -17.14 -31.67
N LEU A 456 -12.33 -18.22 -31.97
CA LEU A 456 -12.91 -19.58 -32.03
C LEU A 456 -13.44 -20.06 -30.67
N SER A 457 -12.70 -19.82 -29.57
CA SER A 457 -13.12 -20.27 -28.24
C SER A 457 -14.36 -19.51 -27.73
N ALA A 458 -14.44 -18.20 -27.95
CA ALA A 458 -15.64 -17.40 -27.67
C ALA A 458 -16.87 -17.90 -28.45
N LEU A 459 -16.69 -18.25 -29.73
CA LEU A 459 -17.77 -18.75 -30.59
C LEU A 459 -18.30 -20.13 -30.13
N LEU A 460 -17.41 -21.00 -29.62
CA LEU A 460 -17.80 -22.29 -29.01
C LEU A 460 -18.62 -22.10 -27.72
N VAL A 461 -18.25 -21.15 -26.85
CA VAL A 461 -19.02 -20.83 -25.63
C VAL A 461 -20.43 -20.34 -25.99
N ILE A 462 -20.54 -19.42 -26.96
CA ILE A 462 -21.84 -18.93 -27.45
C ILE A 462 -22.70 -20.07 -28.00
N LEU A 463 -22.13 -20.97 -28.79
CA LEU A 463 -22.83 -22.15 -29.32
C LEU A 463 -23.29 -23.12 -28.22
N ALA A 464 -22.50 -23.31 -27.17
CA ALA A 464 -22.88 -24.12 -26.01
C ALA A 464 -24.07 -23.51 -25.24
N VAL A 465 -24.05 -22.20 -24.98
CA VAL A 465 -25.14 -21.46 -24.31
C VAL A 465 -26.43 -21.50 -25.14
N VAL A 466 -26.35 -21.23 -26.45
CA VAL A 466 -27.51 -21.33 -27.35
C VAL A 466 -28.06 -22.76 -27.38
N SER A 467 -27.20 -23.78 -27.42
CA SER A 467 -27.62 -25.18 -27.38
C SER A 467 -28.34 -25.54 -26.07
N ALA A 468 -27.83 -25.07 -24.93
CA ALA A 468 -28.48 -25.27 -23.62
C ALA A 468 -29.88 -24.61 -23.57
N ILE A 469 -30.01 -23.37 -24.08
CA ILE A 469 -31.30 -22.65 -24.15
C ILE A 469 -32.30 -23.39 -25.06
N VAL A 470 -31.86 -23.91 -26.21
CA VAL A 470 -32.70 -24.70 -27.12
C VAL A 470 -33.13 -26.03 -26.51
N LEU A 471 -32.25 -26.73 -25.79
CA LEU A 471 -32.56 -27.97 -25.08
C LEU A 471 -33.52 -27.74 -23.91
N TRP A 472 -33.37 -26.62 -23.17
CA TRP A 472 -34.30 -26.21 -22.13
C TRP A 472 -35.70 -25.89 -22.69
N ARG A 473 -35.77 -25.13 -23.80
CA ARG A 473 -37.03 -24.84 -24.51
C ARG A 473 -37.72 -26.07 -25.12
N LYS A 474 -37.01 -27.19 -25.33
CA LYS A 474 -37.58 -28.48 -25.77
C LYS A 474 -37.97 -29.43 -24.61
N ARG A 475 -37.81 -29.01 -23.36
CA ARG A 475 -38.21 -29.75 -22.15
C ARG A 475 -39.36 -29.08 -21.36
N LYS A 476 -39.98 -28.06 -21.96
CA LYS A 476 -41.32 -27.55 -21.64
C LYS A 476 -42.26 -27.88 -22.80
#